data_AF-A0A4R4N863-F1
#
_entry.id   AF-A0A4R4N863-F1
#
_cell.length_a   1.000
_cell.length_b   1.000
_cell.length_c   1.000
_cell.angle_alpha   90.00
_cell.angle_beta   90.00
_cell.angle_gamma   90.00
#
_symmetry.space_group_name_H-M   'P 1'
#
loop_
_entity.id
_entity.type
_entity.pdbx_description
1 polymer ?
#
loop_
_entity_poly.entity_id
_entity_poly.type
_entity_poly.pdbx_seq_one_letter_code
_entity_poly.pdbx_strand_id
1 'polypeptide(L)'
;MLLVDRCPRCCFPELEMSPNQAYSLMVARYGYIVCPPSSHHYCKRLPIEYRVIRPEGVQLDYLIYDDPILGTYRRAISPVPGKGRKWPVRYHPGDPSRVFIFLEGAWRVLFWTHLPDPAVPFTSRMVEQARKLLLDGGLRKPSQQDIADALVDLQRRMDAPESATARTRRELLRAREDVRAIKRDQARAQFREEEPPPLSLVPTVEEEPAEAAIVDLCDLEEFEVWDPGAPARGPDSA
;
A
#
# COMPACT_ATOMS: atom_id res chain seq x y z
N MET A 1 37.02 9.40 -7.29
CA MET A 1 36.99 8.72 -8.62
C MET A 1 35.68 7.95 -8.70
N LEU A 2 34.59 8.66 -9.02
CA LEU A 2 33.27 8.05 -9.18
C LEU A 2 33.18 7.60 -10.64
N LEU A 3 32.95 6.31 -10.84
CA LEU A 3 32.76 5.71 -12.15
C LEU A 3 31.40 6.21 -12.67
N VAL A 4 31.41 7.22 -13.54
CA VAL A 4 30.22 7.66 -14.27
C VAL A 4 30.02 6.63 -15.38
N ASP A 5 29.23 5.60 -15.08
CA ASP A 5 28.83 4.61 -16.08
C ASP A 5 28.08 5.30 -17.21
N ARG A 6 28.78 5.48 -18.34
CA ARG A 6 28.25 6.07 -19.57
C ARG A 6 27.15 5.16 -20.11
N CYS A 7 25.90 5.59 -20.03
CA CYS A 7 24.78 4.88 -20.64
C CYS A 7 24.78 5.14 -22.16
N PRO A 8 25.07 4.14 -23.01
CA PRO A 8 25.30 4.35 -24.44
C PRO A 8 24.01 4.54 -25.28
N ARG A 9 22.87 4.88 -24.65
CA ARG A 9 21.56 4.91 -25.32
C ARG A 9 20.70 6.16 -25.04
N CYS A 10 21.24 7.20 -24.41
CA CYS A 10 20.55 8.49 -24.35
C CYS A 10 20.68 9.22 -25.70
N CYS A 11 19.62 9.92 -26.12
CA CYS A 11 19.52 10.69 -27.37
C CYS A 11 20.47 11.91 -27.45
N PHE A 12 21.42 12.01 -26.52
CA PHE A 12 22.43 13.06 -26.39
C PHE A 12 23.76 12.42 -25.97
N PRO A 13 24.53 11.85 -26.92
CA PRO A 13 25.74 11.08 -26.63
C PRO A 13 26.89 11.94 -26.04
N GLU A 14 26.79 13.26 -26.13
CA GLU A 14 27.83 14.22 -25.70
C GLU A 14 27.56 14.83 -24.31
N LEU A 15 26.38 14.63 -23.73
CA LEU A 15 26.01 15.24 -22.46
C LEU A 15 26.26 14.26 -21.30
N GLU A 16 27.19 14.59 -20.41
CA GLU A 16 27.42 13.84 -19.18
C GLU A 16 26.24 14.05 -18.23
N MET A 17 25.30 13.10 -18.22
CA MET A 17 24.14 13.10 -17.33
C MET A 17 24.10 11.83 -16.48
N SER A 18 23.79 11.98 -15.20
CA SER A 18 23.46 10.83 -14.35
C SER A 18 22.16 10.16 -14.82
N PRO A 19 21.95 8.86 -14.54
CA PRO A 19 20.70 8.17 -14.87
C PRO A 19 19.44 8.91 -14.35
N ASN A 20 19.54 9.53 -13.17
CA ASN A 20 18.44 10.31 -12.60
C ASN A 20 18.20 11.62 -13.39
N GLN A 21 19.25 12.32 -13.80
CA GLN A 21 19.11 13.53 -14.65
C GLN A 21 18.56 13.19 -16.03
N ALA A 22 19.04 12.11 -16.65
CA ALA A 22 18.50 11.61 -17.92
C ALA A 22 17.01 11.27 -17.79
N TYR A 23 16.63 10.57 -16.72
CA TYR A 23 15.23 10.27 -16.42
C TYR A 23 14.39 11.54 -16.25
N SER A 24 14.85 12.52 -15.46
CA SER A 24 14.15 13.79 -15.27
C SER A 24 13.97 14.56 -16.57
N LEU A 25 15.00 14.61 -17.43
CA LEU A 25 14.92 15.24 -18.74
C LEU A 25 13.92 14.52 -19.66
N MET A 26 13.91 13.19 -19.64
CA MET A 26 12.97 12.39 -20.42
C MET A 26 11.53 12.57 -19.93
N VAL A 27 11.30 12.60 -18.61
CA VAL A 27 9.97 12.86 -18.04
C VAL A 27 9.50 14.29 -18.35
N ALA A 28 10.39 15.28 -18.27
CA ALA A 28 10.05 16.66 -18.64
C ALA A 28 9.71 16.79 -20.13
N ARG A 29 10.41 16.06 -21.01
CA ARG A 29 10.22 16.15 -22.46
C ARG A 29 9.04 15.34 -22.99
N TYR A 30 8.86 14.12 -22.48
CA TYR A 30 7.86 13.17 -22.99
C TYR A 30 6.67 12.99 -22.05
N GLY A 31 6.67 13.67 -20.90
CA GLY A 31 5.68 13.50 -19.86
C GLY A 31 5.90 12.22 -19.04
N TYR A 32 5.03 12.03 -18.06
CA TYR A 32 4.97 10.82 -17.25
C TYR A 32 3.79 9.95 -17.68
N ILE A 33 4.03 8.65 -17.94
CA ILE A 33 2.94 7.70 -18.16
C ILE A 33 2.44 7.24 -16.79
N VAL A 34 1.30 7.76 -16.37
CA VAL A 34 0.57 7.19 -15.24
C VAL A 34 -0.12 5.93 -15.75
N CYS A 35 0.40 4.75 -15.39
CA CYS A 35 -0.37 3.52 -15.56
C CYS A 35 -1.47 3.54 -14.48
N PRO A 36 -2.76 3.66 -14.83
CA PRO A 36 -3.81 3.68 -13.83
C PRO A 36 -3.74 2.35 -13.07
N PRO A 37 -3.58 2.39 -11.74
CA PRO A 37 -3.52 1.17 -10.96
C PRO A 37 -4.90 0.53 -10.98
N SER A 38 -5.15 -0.39 -11.91
CA SER A 38 -6.31 -1.27 -11.80
C SER A 38 -6.22 -2.00 -10.46
N SER A 39 -7.29 -1.98 -9.69
CA SER A 39 -7.43 -2.70 -8.42
C SER A 39 -7.01 -4.18 -8.55
N HIS A 40 -7.27 -4.80 -9.71
CA HIS A 40 -6.83 -6.17 -10.03
C HIS A 40 -5.30 -6.33 -10.09
N HIS A 41 -4.54 -5.30 -10.46
CA HIS A 41 -3.07 -5.34 -10.50
C HIS A 41 -2.43 -5.28 -9.10
N TYR A 42 -3.12 -4.69 -8.12
CA TYR A 42 -2.67 -4.74 -6.74
C TYR A 42 -2.63 -6.19 -6.24
N CYS A 43 -3.74 -6.92 -6.39
CA CYS A 43 -3.83 -8.33 -5.96
C CYS A 43 -2.78 -9.21 -6.63
N LYS A 44 -2.43 -8.98 -7.91
CA LYS A 44 -1.41 -9.78 -8.62
C LYS A 44 -0.02 -9.75 -7.97
N ARG A 45 0.31 -8.74 -7.17
CA ARG A 45 1.60 -8.61 -6.48
C ARG A 45 1.66 -9.31 -5.13
N LEU A 46 0.50 -9.62 -4.55
CA LEU A 46 0.44 -10.21 -3.21
C LEU A 46 0.85 -11.68 -3.22
N PRO A 47 1.46 -12.20 -2.13
CA PRO A 47 1.70 -13.62 -1.95
C PRO A 47 0.42 -14.45 -2.19
N ILE A 48 0.60 -15.66 -2.73
CA ILE A 48 -0.48 -16.58 -3.05
C ILE A 48 -0.36 -17.86 -2.24
N GLU A 49 -1.47 -18.27 -1.64
CA GLU A 49 -1.63 -19.54 -0.94
C GLU A 49 -2.82 -20.31 -1.49
N TYR A 50 -2.72 -21.64 -1.47
CA TYR A 50 -3.75 -22.53 -1.99
C TYR A 50 -4.51 -23.17 -0.83
N ARG A 51 -5.75 -22.70 -0.57
CA ARG A 51 -6.56 -23.11 0.58
C ARG A 51 -7.90 -23.71 0.13
N VAL A 52 -8.44 -24.62 0.92
CA VAL A 52 -9.76 -25.23 0.66
C VAL A 52 -10.84 -24.34 1.27
N ILE A 53 -11.92 -24.09 0.52
CA ILE A 53 -13.10 -23.40 1.05
C ILE A 53 -13.89 -24.42 1.89
N ARG A 54 -13.84 -24.28 3.22
CA ARG A 54 -14.58 -25.11 4.17
C ARG A 54 -16.00 -24.56 4.36
N PRO A 55 -16.90 -25.33 5.01
CA PRO A 55 -18.22 -24.83 5.38
C PRO A 55 -18.19 -23.62 6.33
N GLU A 56 -17.13 -23.49 7.13
CA GLU A 56 -16.93 -22.34 8.02
C GLU A 56 -16.31 -21.13 7.30
N GLY A 57 -15.79 -21.30 6.08
CA GLY A 57 -15.04 -20.29 5.35
C GLY A 57 -13.64 -20.75 4.94
N VAL A 58 -12.77 -19.81 4.65
CA VAL A 58 -11.35 -20.04 4.35
C VAL A 58 -10.56 -19.79 5.62
N GLN A 59 -9.71 -20.72 6.07
CA GLN A 59 -8.76 -20.41 7.16
C GLN A 59 -7.32 -20.28 6.67
N LEU A 60 -6.70 -19.19 7.12
CA LEU A 60 -5.35 -18.76 6.85
C LEU A 60 -4.76 -18.23 8.17
N ASP A 61 -3.55 -18.66 8.54
CA ASP A 61 -2.86 -18.23 9.76
C ASP A 61 -3.73 -18.17 11.02
N TYR A 62 -4.52 -19.24 11.22
CA TYR A 62 -5.49 -19.44 12.31
C TYR A 62 -6.76 -18.58 12.24
N LEU A 63 -6.83 -17.58 11.36
CA LEU A 63 -8.01 -16.74 11.17
C LEU A 63 -8.99 -17.39 10.18
N ILE A 64 -10.28 -17.25 10.44
CA ILE A 64 -11.36 -17.74 9.57
C ILE A 64 -12.01 -16.57 8.84
N TYR A 65 -11.97 -16.61 7.51
CA TYR A 65 -12.57 -15.63 6.62
C TYR A 65 -13.84 -16.21 6.01
N ASP A 66 -14.97 -15.54 6.23
CA ASP A 66 -16.25 -15.95 5.68
C ASP A 66 -16.95 -14.76 5.02
N ASP A 67 -17.70 -15.07 3.96
CA ASP A 67 -18.52 -14.12 3.23
C ASP A 67 -19.67 -14.88 2.56
N PRO A 68 -20.88 -14.31 2.48
CA PRO A 68 -22.02 -14.95 1.82
C PRO A 68 -21.73 -15.44 0.40
N ILE A 69 -20.85 -14.76 -0.34
CA ILE A 69 -20.45 -15.13 -1.72
C ILE A 69 -19.83 -16.53 -1.77
N LEU A 70 -19.17 -16.97 -0.69
CA LEU A 70 -18.53 -18.29 -0.63
C LEU A 70 -19.53 -19.44 -0.62
N GLY A 71 -20.80 -19.20 -0.29
CA GLY A 71 -21.83 -20.24 -0.16
C GLY A 71 -21.88 -21.20 -1.35
N THR A 72 -21.86 -20.66 -2.57
CA THR A 72 -21.92 -21.41 -3.83
C THR A 72 -20.63 -22.20 -4.13
N TYR A 73 -19.49 -21.75 -3.60
CA TYR A 73 -18.16 -22.32 -3.88
C TYR A 73 -17.69 -23.30 -2.81
N ARG A 74 -18.46 -23.50 -1.74
CA ARG A 74 -18.16 -24.49 -0.70
C ARG A 74 -18.11 -25.88 -1.31
N ARG A 75 -16.97 -26.57 -1.16
CA ARG A 75 -16.66 -27.89 -1.75
C ARG A 75 -16.48 -27.92 -3.28
N ALA A 76 -16.51 -26.77 -3.96
CA ALA A 76 -16.27 -26.69 -5.39
C ALA A 76 -14.80 -26.97 -5.75
N ILE A 77 -14.60 -27.52 -6.95
CA ILE A 77 -13.27 -27.71 -7.54
C ILE A 77 -12.80 -26.35 -8.04
N SER A 78 -11.55 -26.00 -7.75
CA SER A 78 -10.98 -24.74 -8.21
C SER A 78 -10.68 -24.81 -9.71
N PRO A 79 -10.75 -23.67 -10.43
CA PRO A 79 -10.43 -23.62 -11.86
C PRO A 79 -8.93 -23.80 -12.15
N VAL A 80 -8.09 -23.96 -11.12
CA VAL A 80 -6.64 -24.04 -11.26
C VAL A 80 -6.21 -25.49 -11.53
N PRO A 81 -5.55 -25.78 -12.67
CA PRO A 81 -5.13 -27.13 -13.01
C PRO A 81 -4.17 -27.68 -11.94
N GLY A 82 -4.39 -28.95 -11.54
CA GLY A 82 -3.53 -29.64 -10.58
C GLY A 82 -3.70 -29.23 -9.11
N LYS A 83 -4.65 -28.35 -8.76
CA LYS A 83 -4.91 -27.94 -7.36
C LYS A 83 -6.20 -28.50 -6.75
N GLY A 84 -7.04 -29.16 -7.54
CA GLY A 84 -8.22 -29.88 -7.06
C GLY A 84 -9.21 -28.93 -6.37
N ARG A 85 -9.45 -29.11 -5.07
CA ARG A 85 -10.37 -28.26 -4.28
C ARG A 85 -9.68 -27.05 -3.62
N LYS A 86 -8.41 -26.80 -3.92
CA LYS A 86 -7.67 -25.67 -3.34
C LYS A 86 -7.79 -24.44 -4.23
N TRP A 87 -8.33 -23.37 -3.68
CA TRP A 87 -8.53 -22.09 -4.32
C TRP A 87 -7.32 -21.17 -4.10
N PRO A 88 -6.96 -20.34 -5.10
CA PRO A 88 -5.90 -19.36 -4.95
C PRO A 88 -6.39 -18.20 -4.08
N VAL A 89 -5.71 -18.02 -2.97
CA VAL A 89 -6.01 -17.04 -1.94
C VAL A 89 -4.80 -16.14 -1.81
N ARG A 90 -4.99 -14.83 -1.99
CA ARG A 90 -3.93 -13.84 -1.85
C ARG A 90 -4.16 -13.01 -0.61
N TYR A 91 -3.10 -12.71 0.11
CA TYR A 91 -3.19 -12.00 1.37
C TYR A 91 -2.07 -10.97 1.49
N HIS A 92 -2.30 -9.94 2.29
CA HIS A 92 -1.28 -8.97 2.61
C HIS A 92 -0.56 -9.39 3.90
N PRO A 93 0.77 -9.58 3.90
CA PRO A 93 1.48 -10.08 5.09
C PRO A 93 1.42 -9.13 6.28
N GLY A 94 1.27 -7.83 6.00
CA GLY A 94 1.11 -6.78 7.01
C GLY A 94 -0.33 -6.50 7.43
N ASP A 95 -1.34 -6.98 6.67
CA ASP A 95 -2.76 -6.71 6.95
C ASP A 95 -3.56 -8.02 6.85
N PRO A 96 -3.64 -8.81 7.93
CA PRO A 96 -4.45 -10.02 7.99
C PRO A 96 -5.96 -9.74 8.14
N SER A 97 -6.44 -8.50 8.20
CA SER A 97 -7.88 -8.21 8.34
C SER A 97 -8.73 -8.70 7.17
N ARG A 98 -8.12 -8.76 5.98
CA ARG A 98 -8.76 -9.09 4.72
C ARG A 98 -7.91 -10.02 3.88
N VAL A 99 -8.57 -10.78 3.03
CA VAL A 99 -7.96 -11.71 2.11
C VAL A 99 -8.67 -11.61 0.76
N PHE A 100 -7.95 -11.87 -0.33
CA PHE A 100 -8.47 -11.82 -1.69
C PHE A 100 -8.58 -13.23 -2.26
N ILE A 101 -9.75 -13.61 -2.74
CA ILE A 101 -9.99 -14.88 -3.40
C ILE A 101 -10.34 -14.65 -4.87
N PHE A 102 -9.84 -15.50 -5.77
CA PHE A 102 -10.19 -15.42 -7.19
C PHE A 102 -11.42 -16.29 -7.48
N LEU A 103 -12.53 -15.65 -7.84
CA LEU A 103 -13.81 -16.29 -8.15
C LEU A 103 -14.34 -15.74 -9.48
N GLU A 104 -14.83 -16.60 -10.38
CA GLU A 104 -15.46 -16.19 -11.65
C GLU A 104 -14.65 -15.19 -12.51
N GLY A 105 -13.32 -15.25 -12.47
CA GLY A 105 -12.48 -14.32 -13.24
C GLY A 105 -12.17 -13.00 -12.54
N ALA A 106 -12.74 -12.75 -11.34
CA ALA A 106 -12.53 -11.54 -10.56
C ALA A 106 -11.93 -11.83 -9.16
N TRP A 107 -11.26 -10.83 -8.59
CA TRP A 107 -10.83 -10.89 -7.19
C TRP A 107 -11.98 -10.41 -6.30
N ARG A 108 -12.35 -11.21 -5.30
CA ARG A 108 -13.31 -10.86 -4.26
C ARG A 108 -12.58 -10.70 -2.93
N VAL A 109 -13.01 -9.72 -2.12
CA VAL A 109 -12.48 -9.49 -0.78
C VAL A 109 -13.28 -10.32 0.22
N LEU A 110 -12.57 -10.98 1.13
CA LEU A 110 -13.13 -11.65 2.29
C LEU A 110 -12.59 -10.97 3.54
N PHE A 111 -13.45 -10.71 4.50
CA PHE A 111 -13.07 -10.16 5.80
C PHE A 111 -12.98 -11.28 6.83
N TRP A 112 -12.13 -11.05 7.85
CA TRP A 112 -12.10 -11.95 8.99
C TRP A 112 -13.44 -11.90 9.74
N THR A 113 -14.00 -13.07 10.10
CA THR A 113 -15.34 -13.17 10.70
C THR A 113 -15.49 -12.38 12.01
N HIS A 114 -14.42 -12.26 12.80
CA HIS A 114 -14.40 -11.56 14.08
C HIS A 114 -13.66 -10.22 14.01
N LEU A 115 -13.70 -9.57 12.84
CA LEU A 115 -13.12 -8.25 12.70
C LEU A 115 -13.82 -7.27 13.66
N PRO A 116 -13.07 -6.59 14.56
CA PRO A 116 -13.67 -5.63 15.49
C PRO A 116 -14.25 -4.43 14.72
N ASP A 117 -15.34 -3.86 15.22
CA ASP A 117 -15.96 -2.63 14.72
C ASP A 117 -15.82 -1.51 15.78
N PRO A 118 -15.12 -0.38 15.51
CA PRO A 118 -14.44 -0.04 14.25
C PRO A 118 -13.22 -0.92 13.96
N ALA A 119 -12.95 -1.14 12.67
CA ALA A 119 -11.82 -1.94 12.21
C ALA A 119 -10.48 -1.34 12.67
N VAL A 120 -9.94 -1.90 13.74
CA VAL A 120 -8.58 -1.60 14.20
C VAL A 120 -7.59 -2.30 13.29
N PRO A 121 -6.61 -1.59 12.71
CA PRO A 121 -5.56 -2.24 11.93
C PRO A 121 -4.64 -3.03 12.86
N PHE A 122 -4.52 -4.34 12.61
CA PHE A 122 -3.57 -5.21 13.31
C PHE A 122 -2.67 -5.93 12.31
N THR A 123 -1.56 -6.47 12.78
CA THR A 123 -0.58 -7.20 11.95
C THR A 123 -0.57 -8.69 12.28
N SER A 124 -0.03 -9.52 11.39
CA SER A 124 0.16 -10.97 11.63
C SER A 124 0.94 -11.25 12.93
N ARG A 125 1.95 -10.43 13.24
CA ARG A 125 2.70 -10.50 14.50
C ARG A 125 1.85 -10.26 15.74
N MET A 126 0.88 -9.35 15.67
CA MET A 126 -0.05 -9.10 16.79
C MET A 126 -0.95 -10.31 17.03
N VAL A 127 -1.41 -10.97 15.97
CA VAL A 127 -2.21 -12.22 16.07
C VAL A 127 -1.39 -13.33 16.73
N GLU A 128 -0.13 -13.51 16.31
CA GLU A 128 0.78 -14.47 16.94
C GLU A 128 1.01 -14.16 18.42
N GLN A 129 1.20 -12.89 18.77
CA GLN A 129 1.42 -12.47 20.15
C GLN A 129 0.17 -12.66 21.01
N ALA A 130 -1.01 -12.28 20.51
CA ALA A 130 -2.29 -12.51 21.17
C ALA A 130 -2.49 -14.01 21.44
N ARG A 131 -2.20 -14.85 20.45
CA ARG A 131 -2.26 -16.30 20.61
C ARG A 131 -1.29 -16.82 21.68
N LYS A 132 -0.04 -16.33 21.70
CA LYS A 132 0.93 -16.72 22.74
C LYS A 132 0.40 -16.38 24.14
N LEU A 133 -0.15 -15.18 24.34
CA LEU A 133 -0.74 -14.77 25.61
C LEU A 133 -1.90 -15.68 26.03
N LEU A 134 -2.77 -16.09 25.10
CA LEU A 134 -3.87 -17.01 25.39
C LEU A 134 -3.36 -18.42 25.76
N LEU A 135 -2.34 -18.91 25.06
CA LEU A 135 -1.71 -20.21 25.37
C LEU A 135 -1.04 -20.18 26.76
N ASP A 136 -0.33 -19.11 27.08
CA ASP A 136 0.32 -18.91 28.39
C ASP A 136 -0.71 -18.78 29.52
N GLY A 137 -1.89 -18.22 29.22
CA GLY A 137 -3.05 -18.17 30.12
C GLY A 137 -3.77 -19.51 30.32
N GLY A 138 -3.31 -20.60 29.69
CA GLY A 138 -3.83 -21.96 29.89
C GLY A 138 -4.88 -22.41 28.87
N LEU A 139 -5.26 -21.57 27.90
CA LEU A 139 -6.18 -21.97 26.83
C LEU A 139 -5.45 -22.82 25.78
N ARG A 140 -5.75 -24.12 25.71
CA ARG A 140 -5.10 -25.03 24.74
C ARG A 140 -5.53 -24.78 23.29
N LYS A 141 -6.77 -24.34 23.07
CA LYS A 141 -7.34 -24.07 21.74
C LYS A 141 -8.16 -22.77 21.82
N PRO A 142 -7.53 -21.60 21.57
CA PRO A 142 -8.25 -20.34 21.57
C PRO A 142 -9.28 -20.31 20.44
N SER A 143 -10.49 -19.86 20.75
CA SER A 143 -11.54 -19.56 19.79
C SER A 143 -11.17 -18.32 18.96
N GLN A 144 -11.85 -18.10 17.83
CA GLN A 144 -11.69 -16.86 17.07
C GLN A 144 -12.10 -15.62 17.88
N GLN A 145 -13.12 -15.76 18.75
CA GLN A 145 -13.54 -14.70 19.66
C GLN A 145 -12.46 -14.38 20.69
N ASP A 146 -11.88 -15.39 21.33
CA ASP A 146 -10.77 -15.20 22.30
C ASP A 146 -9.59 -14.45 21.66
N ILE A 147 -9.28 -14.76 20.39
CA ILE A 147 -8.21 -14.06 19.65
C ILE A 147 -8.60 -12.60 19.39
N ALA A 148 -9.85 -12.32 19.02
CA ALA A 148 -10.33 -10.96 18.81
C ALA A 148 -10.26 -10.13 20.10
N ASP A 149 -10.73 -10.68 21.22
CA ASP A 149 -10.69 -10.00 22.52
C ASP A 149 -9.24 -9.76 22.97
N ALA A 150 -8.37 -10.76 22.83
CA ALA A 150 -6.95 -10.62 23.15
C ALA A 150 -6.23 -9.60 22.25
N LEU A 151 -6.63 -9.47 20.97
CA LEU A 151 -6.11 -8.45 20.06
C LEU A 151 -6.53 -7.05 20.50
N VAL A 152 -7.81 -6.87 20.87
CA VAL A 152 -8.32 -5.58 21.38
C VAL A 152 -7.60 -5.20 22.68
N ASP A 153 -7.43 -6.14 23.60
CA ASP A 153 -6.71 -5.90 24.84
C ASP A 153 -5.23 -5.60 24.61
N LEU A 154 -4.58 -6.31 23.69
CA LEU A 154 -3.19 -6.05 23.29
C LEU A 154 -3.06 -4.65 22.70
N GLN A 155 -3.99 -4.24 21.83
CA GLN A 155 -4.03 -2.91 21.25
C GLN A 155 -4.18 -1.84 22.33
N ARG A 156 -5.16 -2.00 23.23
CA ARG A 156 -5.39 -1.07 24.34
C ARG A 156 -4.14 -0.89 25.21
N ARG A 157 -3.40 -1.97 25.47
CA ARG A 157 -2.13 -1.91 26.23
C ARG A 157 -1.03 -1.18 25.49
N MET A 158 -0.95 -1.30 24.17
CA MET A 158 0.04 -0.55 23.36
C MET A 158 -0.30 0.94 23.27
N ASP A 159 -1.58 1.27 23.23
CA ASP A 159 -2.06 2.66 23.16
C ASP A 159 -1.99 3.37 24.52
N ALA A 160 -1.91 2.63 25.64
CA ALA A 160 -1.79 3.19 26.98
C ALA A 160 -0.45 3.94 27.16
N PRO A 161 -0.48 5.25 27.46
CA PRO A 161 0.74 6.07 27.56
C PRO A 161 1.61 5.73 28.77
N GLU A 162 1.02 5.15 29.81
CA GLU A 162 1.70 4.81 31.08
C GLU A 162 2.70 3.65 30.92
N SER A 163 2.51 2.78 29.94
CA SER A 163 3.43 1.70 29.57
C SER A 163 4.55 2.14 28.61
N ALA A 164 4.65 3.45 28.29
CA ALA A 164 5.52 3.94 27.24
C ALA A 164 6.98 4.20 27.68
N THR A 165 7.85 3.18 27.60
CA THR A 165 9.31 3.34 27.60
C THR A 165 9.84 3.94 26.28
N ALA A 166 11.09 4.43 26.27
CA ALA A 166 11.71 4.98 25.05
C ALA A 166 11.73 3.99 23.87
N ARG A 167 11.85 2.69 24.16
CA ARG A 167 11.73 1.61 23.19
C ARG A 167 10.32 1.49 22.63
N THR A 168 9.30 1.48 23.49
CA THR A 168 7.91 1.37 23.05
C THR A 168 7.46 2.61 22.27
N ARG A 169 8.01 3.81 22.53
CA ARG A 169 7.79 4.99 21.66
C ARG A 169 8.26 4.77 20.22
N ARG A 170 9.45 4.19 20.02
CA ARG A 170 9.96 3.87 18.67
C ARG A 170 9.10 2.79 17.99
N GLU A 171 8.65 1.81 18.76
CA GLU A 171 7.73 0.77 18.27
C GLU A 171 6.37 1.37 17.88
N LEU A 172 5.84 2.32 18.66
CA LEU A 172 4.61 3.07 18.35
C LEU A 172 4.74 3.89 17.06
N LEU A 173 5.89 4.54 16.84
CA LEU A 173 6.15 5.26 15.58
C LEU A 173 6.15 4.30 14.38
N ARG A 174 6.83 3.16 14.49
CA ARG A 174 6.81 2.11 13.44
C ARG A 174 5.39 1.58 13.21
N ALA A 175 4.65 1.30 14.27
CA ALA A 175 3.26 0.86 14.16
C ALA A 175 2.38 1.91 13.45
N ARG A 176 2.59 3.21 13.71
CA ARG A 176 1.90 4.29 12.99
C ARG A 176 2.27 4.35 11.51
N GLU A 177 3.53 4.12 11.18
CA GLU A 177 3.98 4.02 9.79
C GLU A 177 3.36 2.82 9.09
N ASP A 178 3.32 1.66 9.75
CA ASP A 178 2.66 0.45 9.26
C ASP A 178 1.16 0.69 9.03
N VAL A 179 0.46 1.32 9.98
CA VAL A 179 -0.95 1.68 9.82
C VAL A 179 -1.17 2.66 8.66
N ARG A 180 -0.26 3.63 8.46
CA ARG A 180 -0.32 4.53 7.30
C ARG A 180 -0.10 3.78 5.99
N ALA A 181 0.84 2.86 5.95
CA ALA A 181 1.09 2.00 4.78
C ALA A 181 -0.16 1.15 4.48
N ILE A 182 -0.72 0.49 5.50
CA ILE A 182 -1.96 -0.28 5.40
C ILE A 182 -3.09 0.61 4.84
N LYS A 183 -3.35 1.79 5.42
CA LYS A 183 -4.40 2.70 4.90
C LYS A 183 -4.21 3.08 3.43
N ARG A 184 -2.97 3.34 3.00
CA ARG A 184 -2.66 3.63 1.58
C ARG A 184 -2.94 2.42 0.70
N ASP A 185 -2.55 1.23 1.14
CA ASP A 185 -2.79 0.00 0.40
C ASP A 185 -4.28 -0.37 0.36
N GLN A 186 -5.02 -0.09 1.44
CA GLN A 186 -6.47 -0.23 1.47
C GLN A 186 -7.17 0.73 0.50
N ALA A 187 -6.71 1.99 0.38
CA ALA A 187 -7.22 2.92 -0.61
C ALA A 187 -6.98 2.42 -2.05
N ARG A 188 -5.81 1.83 -2.32
CA ARG A 188 -5.51 1.20 -3.63
C ARG A 188 -6.33 -0.07 -3.90
N ALA A 189 -6.72 -0.77 -2.84
CA ALA A 189 -7.47 -2.02 -2.91
C ALA A 189 -8.99 -1.81 -2.98
N GLN A 190 -9.49 -0.57 -2.89
CA GLN A 190 -10.90 -0.29 -3.16
C GLN A 190 -11.17 -0.65 -4.63
N PHE A 191 -11.86 -1.77 -4.85
CA PHE A 191 -12.37 -2.19 -6.16
C PHE A 191 -13.50 -1.24 -6.56
N ARG A 192 -13.15 0.01 -6.85
CA ARG A 192 -14.07 0.89 -7.54
C ARG A 192 -14.08 0.45 -9.00
N GLU A 193 -15.27 0.22 -9.51
CA GLU A 193 -15.53 0.12 -10.94
C GLU A 193 -15.39 1.56 -11.50
N GLU A 194 -14.16 2.09 -11.47
CA GLU A 194 -13.84 3.33 -12.17
C GLU A 194 -13.74 2.97 -13.65
N GLU A 195 -14.70 3.45 -14.44
CA GLU A 195 -14.43 3.72 -15.85
C GLU A 195 -13.09 4.49 -15.87
N PRO A 196 -12.08 4.00 -16.62
CA PRO A 196 -10.80 4.68 -16.65
C PRO A 196 -11.07 6.13 -17.04
N PRO A 197 -10.67 7.12 -16.23
CA PRO A 197 -10.76 8.50 -16.65
C PRO A 197 -10.03 8.59 -18.00
N PRO A 198 -10.54 9.36 -18.97
CA PRO A 198 -9.82 9.55 -20.22
C PRO A 198 -8.40 9.93 -19.87
N LEU A 199 -7.42 9.23 -20.46
CA LEU A 199 -6.00 9.47 -20.25
C LEU A 199 -5.68 10.90 -20.69
N SER A 200 -5.90 11.87 -19.79
CA SER A 200 -5.50 13.25 -19.98
C SER A 200 -4.04 13.36 -19.58
N LEU A 201 -3.22 13.81 -20.52
CA LEU A 201 -1.80 14.11 -20.30
C LEU A 201 -1.61 15.35 -19.40
N VAL A 202 -2.69 16.02 -19.02
CA VAL A 202 -2.68 17.22 -18.20
C VAL A 202 -3.27 16.88 -16.84
N PRO A 203 -2.59 17.12 -15.71
CA PRO A 203 -3.21 17.05 -14.41
C PRO A 203 -4.42 17.99 -14.42
N THR A 204 -5.60 17.48 -14.09
CA THR A 204 -6.77 18.31 -13.81
C THR A 204 -6.46 19.07 -12.53
N VAL A 205 -5.94 20.29 -12.68
CA VAL A 205 -5.93 21.27 -11.62
C VAL A 205 -7.41 21.48 -11.27
N GLU A 206 -7.79 21.14 -10.04
CA GLU A 206 -9.06 21.62 -9.51
C GLU A 206 -8.97 23.15 -9.56
N GLU A 207 -9.67 23.76 -10.52
CA GLU A 207 -9.81 25.20 -10.61
C GLU A 207 -10.58 25.64 -9.35
N GLU A 208 -9.85 25.90 -8.26
CA GLU A 208 -10.28 26.94 -7.34
C GLU A 208 -10.52 28.19 -8.20
N PRO A 209 -11.65 28.91 -8.06
CA PRO A 209 -11.91 30.08 -8.87
C PRO A 209 -10.81 31.10 -8.59
N ALA A 210 -9.80 31.08 -9.47
CA ALA A 210 -8.81 32.12 -9.53
C ALA A 210 -9.57 33.39 -9.89
N GLU A 211 -9.72 34.27 -8.90
CA GLU A 211 -9.78 35.69 -9.22
C GLU A 211 -8.67 35.92 -10.24
N ALA A 212 -9.05 36.30 -11.46
CA ALA A 212 -8.13 36.51 -12.55
C ALA A 212 -7.25 37.73 -12.22
N ALA A 213 -6.27 37.52 -11.36
CA ALA A 213 -5.11 38.37 -11.27
C ALA A 213 -4.37 38.18 -12.58
N ILE A 214 -4.63 39.07 -13.52
CA ILE A 214 -3.80 39.26 -14.69
C ILE A 214 -2.43 39.66 -14.13
N VAL A 215 -1.53 38.69 -14.00
CA VAL A 215 -0.13 38.96 -13.69
C VAL A 215 0.45 39.59 -14.94
N ASP A 216 0.71 40.89 -14.89
CA ASP A 216 1.41 41.58 -15.96
C ASP A 216 2.83 41.03 -16.03
N LEU A 217 3.17 40.38 -17.15
CA LEU A 217 4.50 39.79 -17.33
C LEU A 217 5.61 40.85 -17.27
N CYS A 218 5.28 42.13 -17.41
CA CYS A 218 6.22 43.25 -17.27
C CYS A 218 6.64 43.52 -15.82
N ASP A 219 5.88 43.04 -14.81
CA ASP A 219 6.14 43.30 -13.39
C ASP A 219 6.88 42.14 -12.68
N LEU A 220 7.18 41.07 -13.42
CA LEU A 220 8.00 39.97 -12.90
C LEU A 220 9.46 40.39 -12.89
N GLU A 221 10.06 40.50 -11.69
CA GLU A 221 11.50 40.70 -11.54
C GLU A 221 12.27 39.61 -12.31
N GLU A 222 13.07 40.02 -13.29
CA GLU A 222 13.97 39.14 -14.02
C GLU A 222 15.01 38.57 -13.03
N PHE A 223 14.79 37.34 -12.57
CA PHE A 223 15.82 36.61 -11.86
C PHE A 223 17.00 36.35 -12.81
N GLU A 224 18.20 36.73 -12.37
CA GLU A 224 19.43 36.50 -13.13
C GLU A 224 19.50 35.03 -13.59
N VAL A 225 19.56 34.83 -14.91
CA VAL A 225 19.77 33.52 -15.51
C VAL A 225 21.11 32.99 -15.02
N TRP A 226 21.08 31.90 -14.27
CA TRP A 226 22.28 31.27 -13.71
C TRP A 226 23.31 30.96 -14.80
N ASP A 227 24.41 31.72 -14.83
CA ASP A 227 25.54 31.51 -15.74
C ASP A 227 26.61 30.65 -15.03
N PRO A 228 26.86 29.41 -15.48
CA PRO A 228 27.86 28.54 -14.87
C PRO A 228 29.32 29.01 -15.05
N GLY A 229 29.57 30.07 -15.84
CA GLY A 229 30.89 30.69 -16.02
C GLY A 229 31.15 31.94 -15.16
N ALA A 230 30.14 32.44 -14.44
CA ALA A 230 30.28 33.68 -13.68
C ALA A 230 31.14 33.48 -12.40
N PRO A 231 32.11 34.37 -12.11
CA PRO A 231 32.87 34.28 -10.88
C PRO A 231 31.96 34.53 -9.69
N ALA A 232 32.09 33.71 -8.64
CA ALA A 232 31.26 33.80 -7.43
C ALA A 232 31.30 35.22 -6.84
N ARG A 233 30.19 35.97 -6.93
CA ARG A 233 30.03 37.22 -6.19
C ARG A 233 29.97 36.88 -4.71
N GLY A 234 30.96 37.37 -3.97
CA GLY A 234 30.95 37.35 -2.51
C GLY A 234 29.82 38.21 -1.94
N PRO A 235 29.44 37.99 -0.68
CA PRO A 235 28.27 38.60 -0.07
C PRO A 235 28.59 40.03 0.39
N ASP A 236 28.81 40.95 -0.55
CA ASP A 236 28.88 42.40 -0.29
C ASP A 236 28.58 43.16 -1.58
N SER A 237 27.32 43.16 -2.01
CA SER A 237 26.75 44.20 -2.88
C SER A 237 25.22 44.11 -2.78
N ALA A 238 24.65 45.01 -1.98
CA ALA A 238 23.22 45.30 -1.98
C ALA A 238 22.85 46.18 -3.19
#